data_AF-U2RAF9-F1
#
_entry.id   AF-U2RAF9-F1
#
_cell.length_a   1.000
_cell.length_b   1.000
_cell.length_c   1.000
_cell.angle_alpha   90.00
_cell.angle_beta   90.00
_cell.angle_gamma   90.00
#
_symmetry.space_group_name_H-M   'P 1'
#
loop_
_entity.id
_entity.type
_entity.pdbx_description
1 polymer ?
#
loop_
_entity_poly.entity_id
_entity_poly.type
_entity_poly.pdbx_seq_one_letter_code
_entity_poly.pdbx_strand_id
1 'polypeptide(L)'
;SLLAGRGTGDGNGVLGAAPEATILPASVALGKAMGPIGSDEQIAQAIHWAVDNGATVINMSLTRNTLDWPTSWDDAFQYAFQHDVVIVAAAGNRGSGTTEVGAPATIPGVLTVAGVDRQGQASFDASSQGITIGVSAPSEQLVGANPGGGYVQWEGTSGAAPLVSGAVALVRAAHPELKAADVIERIIKTARPAGGSVPSPIYGFGLLDAAAAVTASVPHVTANPMGDLSEWIRVHRRAETTATPAPTSDPQAIPAPAKLTPERAVEWTRFFWPQWSVLTTFWIPFALITGFVALAALGGVGAWLHFRRRVRRG
;
A
#
# COMPACT_ATOMS: atom_id res chain seq x y z
N SER A 1 15.31 3.09 0.91
CA SER A 1 16.47 3.35 0.03
C SER A 1 16.07 4.07 -1.25
N LEU A 2 14.99 3.70 -1.93
CA LEU A 2 14.50 4.43 -3.12
C LEU A 2 14.16 5.91 -2.85
N LEU A 3 13.65 6.24 -1.65
CA LEU A 3 13.38 7.63 -1.26
C LEU A 3 14.66 8.42 -0.96
N ALA A 4 15.45 8.02 0.04
CA ALA A 4 16.60 8.79 0.53
C ALA A 4 17.89 7.96 0.68
N GLY A 5 18.14 7.02 -0.23
CA GLY A 5 19.42 6.31 -0.30
C GLY A 5 20.55 7.30 -0.58
N ARG A 6 21.64 7.22 0.19
CA ARG A 6 22.80 8.13 0.06
C ARG A 6 23.93 7.55 -0.79
N GLY A 7 23.72 6.37 -1.39
CA GLY A 7 24.79 5.60 -2.01
C GLY A 7 25.86 5.16 -1.01
N THR A 8 27.00 4.73 -1.53
CA THR A 8 28.17 4.32 -0.74
C THR A 8 29.38 5.24 -0.95
N GLY A 9 29.20 6.36 -1.67
CA GLY A 9 30.30 7.18 -2.21
C GLY A 9 30.71 6.75 -3.62
N ASP A 10 31.51 7.59 -4.29
CA ASP A 10 32.12 7.34 -5.61
C ASP A 10 31.15 6.98 -6.75
N GLY A 11 29.91 7.48 -6.67
CA GLY A 11 28.86 7.16 -7.65
C GLY A 11 28.28 5.75 -7.54
N ASN A 12 28.58 5.03 -6.45
CA ASN A 12 28.10 3.67 -6.20
C ASN A 12 26.93 3.62 -5.22
N GLY A 13 26.20 2.51 -5.30
CA GLY A 13 25.04 2.21 -4.45
C GLY A 13 23.75 2.88 -4.89
N VAL A 14 22.69 2.69 -4.08
CA VAL A 14 21.37 3.25 -4.40
C VAL A 14 21.31 4.69 -3.92
N LEU A 15 21.31 5.61 -4.89
CA LEU A 15 20.93 6.99 -4.66
C LEU A 15 19.40 7.09 -4.75
N GLY A 16 18.78 7.56 -3.66
CA GLY A 16 17.34 7.79 -3.62
C GLY A 16 16.95 9.05 -4.36
N ALA A 17 15.65 9.24 -4.57
CA ALA A 17 15.09 10.43 -5.19
C ALA A 17 15.42 11.74 -4.42
N ALA A 18 15.46 11.69 -3.09
CA ALA A 18 15.83 12.81 -2.21
C ALA A 18 16.89 12.34 -1.18
N PRO A 19 18.17 12.21 -1.56
CA PRO A 19 19.20 11.58 -0.72
C PRO A 19 19.52 12.36 0.57
N GLU A 20 19.27 13.67 0.57
CA GLU A 20 19.48 14.53 1.73
C GLU A 20 18.27 14.64 2.66
N ALA A 21 17.14 14.01 2.31
CA ALA A 21 15.98 13.98 3.19
C ALA A 21 16.30 13.29 4.52
N THR A 22 15.73 13.81 5.60
CA THR A 22 15.75 13.16 6.93
C THR A 22 14.66 12.10 6.99
N ILE A 23 14.98 10.92 7.53
CA ILE A 23 14.05 9.78 7.59
C ILE A 23 13.59 9.55 9.02
N LEU A 24 12.27 9.46 9.21
CA LEU A 24 11.61 9.03 10.43
C LEU A 24 11.04 7.61 10.23
N PRO A 25 11.70 6.55 10.72
CA PRO A 25 11.22 5.18 10.54
C PRO A 25 10.19 4.80 11.60
N ALA A 26 8.91 4.76 11.23
CA ALA A 26 7.85 4.20 12.07
C ALA A 26 7.62 2.72 11.73
N SER A 27 7.77 1.83 12.71
CA SER A 27 7.54 0.40 12.53
C SER A 27 6.09 0.06 12.87
N VAL A 28 5.39 -0.59 11.93
CA VAL A 28 4.02 -1.09 12.11
C VAL A 28 3.96 -2.55 11.69
N ALA A 29 3.15 -3.34 12.39
CA ALA A 29 2.91 -4.73 12.03
C ALA A 29 2.11 -4.81 10.72
N LEU A 30 2.60 -5.60 9.77
CA LEU A 30 1.86 -5.97 8.57
C LEU A 30 1.39 -7.41 8.74
N GLY A 31 0.06 -7.63 8.80
CA GLY A 31 -0.53 -8.94 9.02
C GLY A 31 -0.89 -9.21 10.49
N LYS A 32 -0.59 -10.40 11.01
CA LYS A 32 -0.98 -10.77 12.38
C LYS A 32 -0.27 -9.86 13.37
N ALA A 33 -1.04 -9.11 14.15
CA ALA A 33 -0.52 -8.21 15.16
C ALA A 33 0.45 -8.94 16.09
N MET A 34 1.70 -8.49 16.13
CA MET A 34 2.69 -8.93 17.10
C MET A 34 2.61 -8.01 18.32
N GLY A 35 1.48 -8.07 19.03
CA GLY A 35 1.23 -7.22 20.20
C GLY A 35 -0.25 -7.01 20.51
N PRO A 36 -0.58 -6.29 21.61
CA PRO A 36 -1.96 -6.05 22.02
C PRO A 36 -2.69 -5.03 21.12
N ILE A 37 -1.94 -4.21 20.38
CA ILE A 37 -2.48 -3.18 19.48
C ILE A 37 -2.52 -3.74 18.05
N GLY A 38 -3.67 -3.65 17.39
CA GLY A 38 -3.86 -4.07 16.00
C GLY A 38 -3.09 -3.20 15.00
N SER A 39 -2.82 -3.72 13.80
CA SER A 39 -2.02 -3.01 12.77
C SER A 39 -2.62 -1.68 12.33
N ASP A 40 -3.95 -1.57 12.30
CA ASP A 40 -4.62 -0.33 11.88
C ASP A 40 -4.45 0.78 12.91
N GLU A 41 -4.53 0.44 14.20
CA GLU A 41 -4.29 1.38 15.29
C GLU A 41 -2.81 1.78 15.37
N GLN A 42 -1.88 0.85 15.11
CA GLN A 42 -0.46 1.18 14.98
C GLN A 42 -0.19 2.16 13.84
N ILE A 43 -0.89 2.03 12.70
CA ILE A 43 -0.77 2.98 11.58
C ILE A 43 -1.29 4.36 11.97
N ALA A 44 -2.45 4.44 12.63
CA ALA A 44 -2.99 5.72 13.11
C ALA A 44 -2.02 6.42 14.07
N GLN A 45 -1.46 5.68 15.04
CA GLN A 45 -0.47 6.20 15.99
C GLN A 45 0.85 6.59 15.30
N ALA A 46 1.29 5.83 14.31
CA ALA A 46 2.50 6.14 13.53
C ALA A 46 2.36 7.44 12.73
N ILE A 47 1.16 7.72 12.19
CA ILE A 47 0.88 8.98 11.49
C ILE A 47 0.98 10.15 12.45
N HIS A 48 0.28 10.10 13.59
CA HIS A 48 0.35 11.13 14.64
C HIS A 48 1.80 11.36 15.08
N TRP A 49 2.51 10.28 15.41
CA TRP A 49 3.92 10.36 15.80
C TRP A 49 4.80 10.98 14.72
N ALA A 50 4.62 10.61 13.45
CA ALA A 50 5.40 11.18 12.36
C ALA A 50 5.17 12.69 12.21
N VAL A 51 3.91 13.13 12.26
CA VAL A 51 3.53 14.56 12.20
C VAL A 51 4.13 15.32 13.38
N ASP A 52 3.98 14.81 14.61
CA ASP A 52 4.50 15.42 15.83
C ASP A 52 6.04 15.52 15.85
N ASN A 53 6.71 14.64 15.10
CA ASN A 53 8.17 14.64 14.93
C ASN A 53 8.63 15.40 13.67
N GLY A 54 7.74 16.20 13.06
CA GLY A 54 8.10 17.12 11.98
C GLY A 54 8.14 16.49 10.59
N ALA A 55 7.47 15.36 10.36
CA ALA A 55 7.31 14.83 9.01
C ALA A 55 6.54 15.82 8.13
N THR A 56 7.08 16.17 6.97
CA THR A 56 6.39 16.97 5.94
C THR A 56 5.83 16.10 4.81
N VAL A 57 6.29 14.84 4.73
CA VAL A 57 5.86 13.81 3.79
C VAL A 57 5.81 12.47 4.52
N ILE A 58 4.71 11.73 4.38
CA ILE A 58 4.56 10.36 4.89
C ILE A 58 4.40 9.41 3.71
N ASN A 59 5.34 8.48 3.58
CA ASN A 59 5.28 7.40 2.58
C ASN A 59 4.60 6.15 3.17
N MET A 60 3.54 5.69 2.53
CA MET A 60 2.82 4.47 2.88
C MET A 60 2.92 3.45 1.75
N SER A 61 3.99 2.64 1.77
CA SER A 61 4.19 1.51 0.85
C SER A 61 3.35 0.28 1.22
N LEU A 62 2.12 0.47 1.67
CA LEU A 62 1.20 -0.56 2.13
C LEU A 62 -0.20 -0.34 1.54
N THR A 63 -0.98 -1.41 1.49
CA THR A 63 -2.39 -1.37 1.11
C THR A 63 -3.16 -2.39 1.96
N ARG A 64 -4.44 -2.13 2.15
CA ARG A 64 -5.46 -3.10 2.55
C ARG A 64 -6.14 -3.54 1.27
N ASN A 65 -6.39 -4.84 1.11
CA ASN A 65 -7.14 -5.37 -0.03
C ASN A 65 -8.66 -5.09 0.11
N THR A 66 -9.00 -3.89 0.58
CA THR A 66 -10.35 -3.40 0.86
C THR A 66 -10.43 -1.94 0.44
N LEU A 67 -11.59 -1.53 -0.06
CA LEU A 67 -11.85 -0.13 -0.41
C LEU A 67 -11.96 0.75 0.85
N ASP A 68 -12.58 0.21 1.90
CA ASP A 68 -12.83 0.90 3.14
C ASP A 68 -11.63 0.89 4.09
N TRP A 69 -11.63 1.87 4.99
CA TRP A 69 -10.67 2.00 6.09
C TRP A 69 -11.40 2.14 7.44
N PRO A 70 -10.74 1.81 8.56
CA PRO A 70 -11.32 1.95 9.89
C PRO A 70 -11.43 3.43 10.31
N THR A 71 -12.44 3.75 11.12
CA THR A 71 -12.68 5.12 11.61
C THR A 71 -11.49 5.72 12.35
N SER A 72 -10.61 4.92 12.95
CA SER A 72 -9.38 5.45 13.58
C SER A 72 -8.44 6.14 12.58
N TRP A 73 -8.56 5.85 11.27
CA TRP A 73 -7.80 6.54 10.23
C TRP A 73 -8.42 7.88 9.84
N ASP A 74 -9.71 8.12 10.10
CA ASP A 74 -10.37 9.40 9.81
C ASP A 74 -9.63 10.55 10.52
N ASP A 75 -9.41 10.40 11.83
CA ASP A 75 -8.68 11.37 12.66
C ASP A 75 -7.20 11.47 12.29
N ALA A 76 -6.50 10.35 12.17
CA ALA A 76 -5.05 10.35 11.93
C ALA A 76 -4.68 10.98 10.57
N PHE A 77 -5.41 10.66 9.50
CA PHE A 77 -5.16 11.26 8.19
C PHE A 77 -5.57 12.73 8.16
N GLN A 78 -6.70 13.07 8.79
CA GLN A 78 -7.12 14.46 8.90
C GLN A 78 -6.10 15.30 9.68
N TYR A 79 -5.53 14.77 10.77
CA TYR A 79 -4.48 15.42 11.54
C TYR A 79 -3.26 15.74 10.68
N ALA A 80 -2.78 14.77 9.89
CA ALA A 80 -1.68 14.98 8.96
C ALA A 80 -1.99 16.07 7.93
N PHE A 81 -3.18 16.06 7.32
CA PHE A 81 -3.58 17.07 6.34
C PHE A 81 -3.67 18.47 6.95
N GLN A 82 -4.19 18.60 8.18
CA GLN A 82 -4.26 19.88 8.89
C GLN A 82 -2.88 20.43 9.26
N HIS A 83 -1.88 19.56 9.40
CA HIS A 83 -0.48 19.92 9.68
C HIS A 83 0.37 20.08 8.42
N ASP A 84 -0.25 20.31 7.27
CA ASP A 84 0.44 20.51 5.99
C ASP A 84 1.32 19.32 5.58
N VAL A 85 0.94 18.08 5.92
CA VAL A 85 1.71 16.88 5.56
C VAL A 85 1.16 16.24 4.28
N VAL A 86 2.03 15.94 3.32
CA VAL A 86 1.64 15.15 2.14
C VAL A 86 1.71 13.65 2.48
N ILE A 87 0.59 12.94 2.39
CA ILE A 87 0.58 11.48 2.47
C ILE A 87 0.64 10.91 1.05
N VAL A 88 1.61 10.04 0.80
CA VAL A 88 1.81 9.34 -0.47
C VAL A 88 1.58 7.84 -0.23
N ALA A 89 0.66 7.22 -0.98
CA ALA A 89 0.31 5.81 -0.79
C ALA A 89 0.46 5.00 -2.08
N ALA A 90 0.88 3.74 -1.93
CA ALA A 90 0.91 2.78 -3.02
C ALA A 90 -0.51 2.36 -3.43
N ALA A 91 -0.80 2.30 -4.74
CA ALA A 91 -2.10 1.87 -5.27
C ALA A 91 -2.44 0.40 -4.94
N GLY A 92 -1.44 -0.44 -4.69
CA GLY A 92 -1.59 -1.89 -4.53
C GLY A 92 -1.11 -2.65 -5.75
N ASN A 93 -0.98 -3.98 -5.61
CA ASN A 93 -0.45 -4.86 -6.65
C ASN A 93 -1.47 -5.96 -6.97
N ARG A 94 -1.87 -6.09 -8.24
CA ARG A 94 -2.77 -7.17 -8.68
C ARG A 94 -2.22 -8.55 -8.41
N GLY A 95 -0.91 -8.74 -8.60
CA GLY A 95 -0.21 -10.00 -8.30
C GLY A 95 -0.29 -10.41 -6.83
N SER A 96 -0.63 -9.48 -5.92
CA SER A 96 -0.86 -9.74 -4.49
C SER A 96 -2.34 -9.85 -4.10
N GLY A 97 -3.25 -9.84 -5.08
CA GLY A 97 -4.69 -9.91 -4.87
C GLY A 97 -5.40 -8.55 -4.78
N THR A 98 -4.69 -7.44 -4.97
CA THR A 98 -5.27 -6.08 -4.98
C THR A 98 -5.71 -5.74 -6.41
N THR A 99 -6.88 -6.20 -6.84
CA THR A 99 -7.34 -5.98 -8.23
C THR A 99 -7.75 -4.54 -8.52
N GLU A 100 -8.11 -3.79 -7.49
CA GLU A 100 -8.47 -2.37 -7.49
C GLU A 100 -7.74 -1.65 -6.36
N VAL A 101 -7.63 -0.32 -6.44
CA VAL A 101 -6.96 0.49 -5.41
C VAL A 101 -7.63 0.28 -4.05
N GLY A 102 -6.83 -0.09 -3.03
CA GLY A 102 -7.29 -0.30 -1.67
C GLY A 102 -6.77 0.73 -0.67
N ALA A 103 -7.41 0.83 0.50
CA ALA A 103 -7.03 1.78 1.54
C ALA A 103 -5.54 1.61 1.96
N PRO A 104 -4.80 2.69 2.28
CA PRO A 104 -5.24 4.08 2.39
C PRO A 104 -5.31 4.84 1.06
N ALA A 105 -4.97 4.23 -0.07
CA ALA A 105 -4.94 4.92 -1.36
C ALA A 105 -6.35 5.30 -1.90
N THR A 106 -7.41 4.87 -1.21
CA THR A 106 -8.80 5.31 -1.43
C THR A 106 -9.19 6.55 -0.62
N ILE A 107 -8.38 6.96 0.36
CA ILE A 107 -8.69 8.10 1.23
C ILE A 107 -8.55 9.42 0.46
N PRO A 108 -9.59 10.27 0.41
CA PRO A 108 -9.50 11.57 -0.25
C PRO A 108 -8.40 12.44 0.36
N GLY A 109 -7.61 13.06 -0.52
CA GLY A 109 -6.45 13.87 -0.15
C GLY A 109 -5.12 13.13 -0.11
N VAL A 110 -5.12 11.79 -0.20
CA VAL A 110 -3.89 10.99 -0.36
C VAL A 110 -3.39 11.07 -1.80
N LEU A 111 -2.09 11.30 -1.98
CA LEU A 111 -1.43 11.20 -3.28
C LEU A 111 -1.15 9.73 -3.60
N THR A 112 -2.07 9.10 -4.33
CA THR A 112 -1.99 7.68 -4.69
C THR A 112 -1.09 7.46 -5.91
N VAL A 113 -0.24 6.44 -5.81
CA VAL A 113 0.81 6.15 -6.79
C VAL A 113 0.60 4.78 -7.43
N ALA A 114 0.37 4.78 -8.74
CA ALA A 114 0.35 3.58 -9.56
C ALA A 114 1.74 3.22 -10.11
N GLY A 115 1.86 2.01 -10.64
CA GLY A 115 3.12 1.42 -11.07
C GLY A 115 3.23 1.27 -12.58
N VAL A 116 4.40 1.61 -13.13
CA VAL A 116 4.76 1.39 -14.54
C VAL A 116 6.09 0.65 -14.68
N ASP A 117 6.28 0.01 -15.83
CA ASP A 117 7.55 -0.55 -16.26
C ASP A 117 8.54 0.54 -16.72
N ARG A 118 9.72 0.11 -17.20
CA ARG A 118 10.77 1.02 -17.68
C ARG A 118 10.39 1.79 -18.94
N GLN A 119 9.41 1.29 -19.71
CA GLN A 119 8.88 1.92 -20.92
C GLN A 119 7.71 2.85 -20.60
N GLY A 120 7.34 3.00 -19.31
CA GLY A 120 6.21 3.79 -18.88
C GLY A 120 4.86 3.14 -19.17
N GLN A 121 4.83 1.83 -19.48
CA GLN A 121 3.60 1.07 -19.62
C GLN A 121 3.12 0.64 -18.24
N ALA A 122 1.82 0.69 -18.01
CA ALA A 122 1.22 0.26 -16.76
C ALA A 122 1.58 -1.19 -16.45
N SER A 123 2.11 -1.42 -15.26
CA SER A 123 2.41 -2.78 -14.82
C SER A 123 1.12 -3.56 -14.63
N PHE A 124 1.04 -4.74 -15.22
CA PHE A 124 -0.15 -5.59 -15.08
C PHE A 124 -0.24 -6.16 -13.66
N ASP A 125 0.84 -6.73 -13.15
CA ASP A 125 0.88 -7.40 -11.84
C ASP A 125 1.26 -6.45 -10.70
N ALA A 126 2.18 -5.51 -10.96
CA ALA A 126 2.74 -4.64 -9.94
C ALA A 126 1.92 -3.36 -9.68
N SER A 127 0.76 -3.19 -10.34
CA SER A 127 -0.14 -2.04 -10.13
C SER A 127 -1.61 -2.39 -10.23
N SER A 128 -2.39 -1.95 -9.23
CA SER A 128 -3.85 -1.88 -9.27
C SER A 128 -4.34 -0.69 -10.10
N GLN A 129 -5.65 -0.66 -10.39
CA GLN A 129 -6.34 0.43 -11.07
C GLN A 129 -7.38 1.07 -10.15
N GLY A 130 -7.64 2.37 -10.35
CA GLY A 130 -8.62 3.11 -9.57
C GLY A 130 -8.66 4.58 -9.93
N ILE A 131 -9.83 5.20 -9.75
CA ILE A 131 -10.05 6.62 -10.04
C ILE A 131 -9.32 7.56 -9.07
N THR A 132 -8.83 7.03 -7.94
CA THR A 132 -8.10 7.81 -6.94
C THR A 132 -6.61 7.93 -7.25
N ILE A 133 -6.11 7.28 -8.31
CA ILE A 133 -4.69 7.39 -8.70
C ILE A 133 -4.37 8.84 -9.08
N GLY A 134 -3.36 9.42 -8.42
CA GLY A 134 -2.85 10.75 -8.74
C GLY A 134 -1.78 10.72 -9.81
N VAL A 135 -0.82 9.80 -9.72
CA VAL A 135 0.32 9.72 -10.64
C VAL A 135 0.85 8.29 -10.75
N SER A 136 1.59 7.99 -11.81
CA SER A 136 2.33 6.74 -11.96
C SER A 136 3.83 6.95 -11.88
N ALA A 137 4.54 6.02 -11.25
CA ALA A 137 5.99 5.99 -11.20
C ALA A 137 6.54 4.58 -11.42
N PRO A 138 7.83 4.42 -11.76
CA PRO A 138 8.44 3.11 -11.97
C PRO A 138 8.19 2.17 -10.79
N SER A 139 7.72 0.95 -11.07
CA SER A 139 7.39 -0.08 -10.09
C SER A 139 8.02 -1.44 -10.39
N GLU A 140 8.65 -1.61 -11.56
CA GLU A 140 9.25 -2.88 -11.96
C GLU A 140 10.77 -2.82 -12.01
N GLN A 141 11.40 -3.96 -11.69
CA GLN A 141 12.86 -4.13 -11.76
C GLN A 141 13.64 -3.05 -10.99
N LEU A 142 13.08 -2.58 -9.86
CA LEU A 142 13.65 -1.52 -9.03
C LEU A 142 14.77 -2.08 -8.17
N VAL A 143 15.90 -1.37 -8.10
CA VAL A 143 17.04 -1.78 -7.26
C VAL A 143 17.01 -1.00 -5.96
N GLY A 144 16.83 -1.71 -4.85
CA GLY A 144 16.88 -1.16 -3.49
C GLY A 144 18.07 -1.70 -2.70
N ALA A 145 18.54 -0.92 -1.73
CA ALA A 145 19.51 -1.39 -0.73
C ALA A 145 18.81 -2.29 0.31
N ASN A 146 19.46 -3.40 0.67
CA ASN A 146 19.04 -4.37 1.69
C ASN A 146 19.84 -4.14 2.99
N PRO A 147 19.26 -4.38 4.18
CA PRO A 147 20.05 -4.45 5.41
C PRO A 147 21.22 -5.43 5.28
N GLY A 148 22.38 -5.08 5.84
CA GLY A 148 23.61 -5.87 5.71
C GLY A 148 24.45 -5.59 4.45
N GLY A 149 24.11 -4.56 3.66
CA GLY A 149 24.95 -4.06 2.56
C GLY A 149 24.69 -4.70 1.19
N GLY A 150 23.66 -5.54 1.07
CA GLY A 150 23.25 -6.13 -0.20
C GLY A 150 22.34 -5.22 -1.03
N TYR A 151 22.05 -5.65 -2.25
CA TYR A 151 21.01 -5.08 -3.09
C TYR A 151 19.95 -6.13 -3.36
N VAL A 152 18.76 -5.65 -3.66
CA VAL A 152 17.60 -6.49 -3.92
C VAL A 152 16.76 -5.82 -5.00
N GLN A 153 16.29 -6.64 -5.93
CA GLN A 153 15.38 -6.22 -6.97
C GLN A 153 13.94 -6.44 -6.49
N TRP A 154 13.09 -5.43 -6.63
CA TRP A 154 11.68 -5.48 -6.21
C TRP A 154 10.76 -5.06 -7.35
N GLU A 155 9.55 -5.58 -7.28
CA GLU A 155 8.43 -5.21 -8.11
C GLU A 155 7.24 -4.87 -7.21
N GLY A 156 6.54 -3.77 -7.53
CA GLY A 156 5.35 -3.32 -6.80
C GLY A 156 5.25 -1.82 -6.69
N THR A 157 4.02 -1.31 -6.57
CA THR A 157 3.73 0.09 -6.23
C THR A 157 4.35 0.53 -4.91
N SER A 158 4.67 -0.40 -4.01
CA SER A 158 5.48 -0.15 -2.80
C SER A 158 6.84 0.49 -3.10
N GLY A 159 7.42 0.24 -4.29
CA GLY A 159 8.65 0.89 -4.77
C GLY A 159 8.40 2.19 -5.55
N ALA A 160 7.22 2.37 -6.13
CA ALA A 160 6.82 3.60 -6.81
C ALA A 160 6.50 4.74 -5.82
N ALA A 161 5.77 4.43 -4.74
CA ALA A 161 5.43 5.39 -3.68
C ALA A 161 6.64 6.14 -3.08
N PRO A 162 7.78 5.50 -2.74
CA PRO A 162 8.94 6.21 -2.22
C PRO A 162 9.65 7.08 -3.26
N LEU A 163 9.55 6.77 -4.56
CA LEU A 163 10.07 7.63 -5.63
C LEU A 163 9.25 8.93 -5.70
N VAL A 164 7.92 8.83 -5.66
CA VAL A 164 7.03 10.01 -5.62
C VAL A 164 7.22 10.79 -4.33
N SER A 165 7.35 10.12 -3.18
CA SER A 165 7.63 10.79 -1.89
C SER A 165 8.94 11.56 -1.91
N GLY A 166 9.98 11.04 -2.59
CA GLY A 166 11.22 11.77 -2.81
C GLY A 166 11.02 12.99 -3.72
N ALA A 167 10.23 12.88 -4.78
CA ALA A 167 9.89 14.03 -5.62
C ALA A 167 9.12 15.12 -4.83
N VAL A 168 8.17 14.73 -3.97
CA VAL A 168 7.48 15.65 -3.04
C VAL A 168 8.49 16.34 -2.12
N ALA A 169 9.45 15.60 -1.56
CA ALA A 169 10.50 16.17 -0.72
C ALA A 169 11.40 17.16 -1.50
N LEU A 170 11.75 16.85 -2.75
CA LEU A 170 12.51 17.77 -3.62
C LEU A 170 11.72 19.06 -3.90
N VAL A 171 10.42 18.96 -4.19
CA VAL A 171 9.56 20.14 -4.40
C VAL A 171 9.52 21.00 -3.14
N ARG A 172 9.31 20.41 -1.96
CA ARG A 172 9.32 21.15 -0.69
C ARG A 172 10.67 21.77 -0.37
N ALA A 173 11.77 21.12 -0.72
CA ALA A 173 13.11 21.69 -0.55
C ALA A 173 13.36 22.89 -1.46
N ALA A 174 12.86 22.84 -2.71
CA ALA A 174 13.01 23.93 -3.67
C ALA A 174 12.01 25.08 -3.46
N HIS A 175 10.84 24.80 -2.90
CA HIS A 175 9.73 25.74 -2.68
C HIS A 175 9.15 25.58 -1.26
N PRO A 176 9.89 25.98 -0.21
CA PRO A 176 9.50 25.76 1.18
C PRO A 176 8.24 26.52 1.62
N GLU A 177 7.78 27.50 0.84
CA GLU A 177 6.57 28.27 1.07
C GLU A 177 5.29 27.55 0.63
N LEU A 178 5.39 26.53 -0.24
CA LEU A 178 4.23 25.84 -0.78
C LEU A 178 3.55 24.96 0.27
N LYS A 179 2.21 24.99 0.24
CA LYS A 179 1.38 24.10 1.06
C LYS A 179 1.25 22.73 0.39
N ALA A 180 0.84 21.74 1.18
CA ALA A 180 0.61 20.38 0.74
C ALA A 180 -0.25 20.31 -0.52
N ALA A 181 -1.33 21.09 -0.58
CA ALA A 181 -2.21 21.16 -1.74
C ALA A 181 -1.47 21.62 -3.02
N ASP A 182 -0.65 22.66 -2.92
CA ASP A 182 0.17 23.14 -4.04
C ASP A 182 1.21 22.13 -4.47
N VAL A 183 1.86 21.46 -3.52
CA VAL A 183 2.86 20.43 -3.82
C VAL A 183 2.21 19.27 -4.58
N ILE A 184 1.04 18.83 -4.14
CA ILE A 184 0.28 17.77 -4.84
C ILE A 184 -0.16 18.25 -6.22
N GLU A 185 -0.74 19.45 -6.34
CA GLU A 185 -1.14 20.03 -7.64
C GLU A 185 0.04 20.09 -8.60
N ARG A 186 1.21 20.52 -8.12
CA ARG A 186 2.43 20.60 -8.91
C ARG A 186 2.85 19.23 -9.42
N ILE A 187 2.86 18.21 -8.56
CA ILE A 187 3.18 16.83 -8.95
C ILE A 187 2.23 16.31 -10.04
N ILE A 188 0.92 16.49 -9.89
CA ILE A 188 -0.05 15.96 -10.84
C ILE A 188 -0.12 16.78 -12.14
N LYS A 189 0.04 18.10 -12.08
CA LYS A 189 -0.01 18.96 -13.28
C LYS A 189 1.21 18.84 -14.17
N THR A 190 2.36 18.55 -13.60
CA THR A 190 3.59 18.37 -14.38
C THR A 190 3.80 16.93 -14.82
N ALA A 191 2.94 16.00 -14.41
CA ALA A 191 2.99 14.63 -14.85
C ALA A 191 2.81 14.55 -16.38
N ARG A 192 3.55 13.65 -17.04
CA ARG A 192 3.44 13.43 -18.48
C ARG A 192 2.22 12.56 -18.76
N PRO A 193 1.18 13.05 -19.47
CA PRO A 193 -0.04 12.31 -19.70
C PRO A 193 0.19 10.92 -20.32
N ALA A 194 -0.57 9.93 -19.86
CA ALA A 194 -0.56 8.56 -20.37
C ALA A 194 -1.97 7.95 -20.27
N GLY A 195 -2.29 6.97 -21.12
CA GLY A 195 -3.57 6.25 -21.04
C GLY A 195 -4.79 6.93 -21.67
N GLY A 196 -4.61 7.90 -22.57
CA GLY A 196 -5.67 8.51 -23.38
C GLY A 196 -6.50 9.58 -22.65
N SER A 197 -7.09 9.24 -21.49
CA SER A 197 -7.85 10.18 -20.64
C SER A 197 -7.01 10.71 -19.48
N VAL A 198 -7.30 11.93 -19.03
CA VAL A 198 -6.65 12.53 -17.84
C VAL A 198 -7.74 13.11 -16.91
N PRO A 199 -7.85 12.64 -15.65
CA PRO A 199 -7.10 11.52 -15.09
C PRO A 199 -7.50 10.17 -15.71
N SER A 200 -6.55 9.24 -15.75
CA SER A 200 -6.71 7.85 -16.17
C SER A 200 -6.90 6.95 -14.94
N PRO A 201 -7.78 5.94 -14.97
CA PRO A 201 -7.87 4.94 -13.90
C PRO A 201 -6.64 4.02 -13.81
N ILE A 202 -5.68 4.18 -14.72
CA ILE A 202 -4.43 3.40 -14.78
C ILE A 202 -3.22 4.28 -14.45
N TYR A 203 -3.21 5.51 -14.97
CA TYR A 203 -2.06 6.41 -14.88
C TYR A 203 -2.29 7.65 -13.99
N GLY A 204 -3.50 7.85 -13.48
CA GLY A 204 -3.88 9.11 -12.85
C GLY A 204 -3.68 10.27 -13.80
N PHE A 205 -2.99 11.32 -13.35
CA PHE A 205 -2.65 12.47 -14.19
C PHE A 205 -1.47 12.20 -15.15
N GLY A 206 -0.77 11.08 -15.01
CA GLY A 206 0.29 10.66 -15.93
C GLY A 206 1.52 10.09 -15.22
N LEU A 207 2.62 10.00 -15.96
CA LEU A 207 3.91 9.56 -15.44
C LEU A 207 4.59 10.71 -14.69
N LEU A 208 5.12 10.42 -13.49
CA LEU A 208 5.87 11.38 -12.68
C LEU A 208 6.99 12.03 -13.49
N ASP A 209 7.04 13.36 -13.47
CA ASP A 209 8.15 14.16 -13.97
C ASP A 209 8.71 15.02 -12.84
N ALA A 210 9.68 14.48 -12.10
CA ALA A 210 10.24 15.14 -10.92
C ALA A 210 10.95 16.46 -11.27
N ALA A 211 11.60 16.55 -12.44
CA ALA A 211 12.28 17.76 -12.87
C ALA A 211 11.27 18.87 -13.17
N ALA A 212 10.19 18.55 -13.90
CA ALA A 212 9.12 19.51 -14.15
C ALA A 212 8.39 19.90 -12.85
N ALA A 213 8.13 18.95 -11.95
CA ALA A 213 7.52 19.23 -10.65
C ALA A 213 8.35 20.24 -9.84
N VAL A 214 9.68 20.16 -9.89
CA VAL A 214 10.55 21.12 -9.19
C VAL A 214 10.65 22.47 -9.91
N THR A 215 10.57 22.53 -11.24
CA THR A 215 10.96 23.73 -12.00
C THR A 215 9.81 24.51 -12.64
N ALA A 216 8.68 23.86 -12.95
CA ALA A 216 7.58 24.49 -13.67
C ALA A 216 6.80 25.48 -12.80
N SER A 217 6.26 26.55 -13.39
CA SER A 217 5.28 27.40 -12.72
C SER A 217 3.90 26.74 -12.78
N VAL A 218 3.27 26.52 -11.62
CA VAL A 218 1.94 25.91 -11.48
C VAL A 218 1.05 26.84 -10.67
N PRO A 219 -0.22 27.08 -11.07
CA PRO A 219 -1.14 27.92 -10.32
C PRO A 219 -1.34 27.44 -8.89
N HIS A 220 -1.42 28.38 -7.94
CA HIS A 220 -1.72 28.08 -6.55
C HIS A 220 -3.12 27.49 -6.40
N VAL A 221 -3.27 26.52 -5.50
CA VAL A 221 -4.55 25.92 -5.12
C VAL A 221 -4.77 25.99 -3.61
N THR A 222 -6.02 26.22 -3.23
CA THR A 222 -6.42 26.30 -1.81
C THR A 222 -7.00 25.01 -1.26
N ALA A 223 -7.28 24.04 -2.14
CA ALA A 223 -7.87 22.75 -1.78
C ALA A 223 -7.01 21.62 -2.35
N ASN A 224 -6.97 20.48 -1.64
CA ASN A 224 -6.23 19.31 -2.09
C ASN A 224 -6.89 18.74 -3.36
N PRO A 225 -6.18 18.65 -4.50
CA PRO A 225 -6.76 18.19 -5.76
C PRO A 225 -7.10 16.69 -5.76
N MET A 226 -6.61 15.94 -4.77
CA MET A 226 -6.94 14.52 -4.57
C MET A 226 -8.20 14.31 -3.70
N GLY A 227 -8.91 15.38 -3.36
CA GLY A 227 -10.16 15.34 -2.61
C GLY A 227 -10.04 15.75 -1.14
N ASP A 228 -11.20 15.83 -0.47
CA ASP A 228 -11.33 16.30 0.91
C ASP A 228 -11.92 15.21 1.81
N LEU A 229 -11.10 14.70 2.73
CA LEU A 229 -11.50 13.67 3.68
C LEU A 229 -12.60 14.16 4.63
N SER A 230 -12.59 15.43 5.02
CA SER A 230 -13.59 15.98 5.94
C SER A 230 -14.99 15.97 5.33
N GLU A 231 -15.08 16.35 4.05
CA GLU A 231 -16.32 16.28 3.28
C GLU A 231 -16.75 14.84 3.01
N TRP A 232 -15.80 13.95 2.72
CA TRP A 232 -16.10 12.53 2.56
C TRP A 232 -16.70 11.93 3.85
N ILE A 233 -16.09 12.19 5.01
CA ILE A 233 -16.59 11.73 6.32
C ILE A 233 -17.98 12.30 6.58
N ARG A 234 -18.18 13.61 6.33
CA ARG A 234 -19.46 14.29 6.52
C ARG A 234 -20.59 13.61 5.76
N VAL A 235 -20.33 13.16 4.53
CA VAL A 235 -21.31 12.50 3.66
C VAL A 235 -21.52 11.03 4.03
N HIS A 236 -20.43 10.26 4.24
CA HIS A 236 -20.52 8.79 4.30
C HIS A 236 -20.68 8.25 5.74
N ARG A 237 -20.03 8.84 6.74
CA ARG A 237 -20.09 8.32 8.14
C ARG A 237 -21.33 8.78 8.91
N ARG A 238 -21.87 9.97 8.61
CA ARG A 238 -23.08 10.48 9.28
C ARG A 238 -24.37 9.83 8.79
N ALA A 239 -24.42 9.44 7.52
CA ALA A 239 -25.58 8.74 6.95
C ALA A 239 -25.83 7.40 7.65
N GLU A 240 -24.77 6.68 8.03
CA GLU A 240 -24.86 5.41 8.77
C GLU A 240 -25.38 5.56 10.21
N THR A 241 -25.31 6.76 10.80
CA THR A 241 -25.73 7.01 12.19
C THR A 241 -27.22 7.40 12.32
N THR A 242 -27.93 7.63 11.21
CA THR A 242 -29.38 7.90 11.29
C THR A 242 -30.12 6.58 11.42
N ALA A 243 -30.14 6.03 12.64
CA ALA A 243 -31.06 4.95 12.98
C ALA A 243 -32.48 5.39 12.62
N THR A 244 -33.10 4.69 11.67
CA THR A 244 -34.54 4.75 11.41
C THR A 244 -35.26 4.71 12.76
N PRO A 245 -36.13 5.68 13.10
CA PRO A 245 -36.91 5.57 14.33
C PRO A 245 -37.72 4.28 14.22
N ALA A 246 -37.47 3.35 15.15
CA ALA A 246 -38.20 2.10 15.21
C ALA A 246 -39.71 2.43 15.24
N PRO A 247 -40.55 1.77 14.42
CA PRO A 247 -41.98 2.00 14.48
C PRO A 247 -42.47 1.67 15.88
N THR A 248 -43.23 2.59 16.47
CA THR A 248 -43.85 2.43 17.79
C THR A 248 -44.74 1.20 17.76
N SER A 249 -44.33 0.11 18.39
CA SER A 249 -45.17 -1.08 18.54
C SER A 249 -46.11 -0.89 19.74
N ASP A 250 -47.38 -0.69 19.45
CA ASP A 250 -48.47 -0.85 20.42
C ASP A 250 -48.58 -2.35 20.79
N PRO A 251 -48.77 -2.72 22.08
CA PRO A 251 -48.65 -4.11 22.49
C PRO A 251 -49.94 -4.89 22.21
N GLN A 252 -49.97 -5.63 21.10
CA GLN A 252 -50.91 -6.75 20.95
C GLN A 252 -50.34 -8.01 21.60
N ALA A 253 -51.14 -8.58 22.52
CA ALA A 253 -50.86 -9.81 23.23
C ALA A 253 -50.80 -11.01 22.28
N ILE A 254 -49.65 -11.67 22.23
CA ILE A 254 -49.45 -12.96 21.54
C ILE A 254 -49.72 -14.09 22.55
N PRO A 255 -50.54 -15.10 22.23
CA PRO A 255 -50.79 -16.23 23.14
C PRO A 255 -49.55 -17.11 23.32
N ALA A 256 -49.44 -17.70 24.51
CA ALA A 256 -48.30 -18.44 25.03
C ALA A 256 -47.79 -19.58 24.11
N PRO A 257 -46.47 -19.82 24.05
CA PRO A 257 -45.89 -20.83 23.16
C PRO A 257 -46.18 -22.26 23.63
N ALA A 258 -46.40 -23.15 22.66
CA ALA A 258 -46.53 -24.58 22.87
C ALA A 258 -45.23 -25.18 23.45
N LYS A 259 -45.38 -26.12 24.39
CA LYS A 259 -44.29 -26.84 25.06
C LYS A 259 -43.49 -27.67 24.05
N LEU A 260 -42.19 -27.40 23.96
CA LEU A 260 -41.24 -28.25 23.23
C LEU A 260 -40.70 -29.34 24.17
N THR A 261 -40.84 -30.59 23.73
CA THR A 261 -40.24 -31.78 24.33
C THR A 261 -38.71 -31.79 24.16
N PRO A 262 -37.94 -32.40 25.07
CA PRO A 262 -36.49 -32.30 25.08
C PRO A 262 -35.87 -33.41 24.24
N GLU A 263 -35.22 -33.08 23.12
CA GLU A 263 -34.10 -33.86 22.57
C GLU A 263 -33.52 -33.18 21.32
N ARG A 264 -32.38 -32.51 21.48
CA ARG A 264 -31.11 -32.86 20.81
C ARG A 264 -30.05 -31.83 21.13
N ALA A 265 -28.94 -32.34 21.64
CA ALA A 265 -27.73 -31.61 21.95
C ALA A 265 -27.22 -30.82 20.72
N VAL A 266 -26.71 -29.63 21.01
CA VAL A 266 -25.97 -28.78 20.09
C VAL A 266 -24.76 -29.56 19.57
N GLU A 267 -24.73 -29.84 18.26
CA GLU A 267 -23.53 -30.32 17.56
C GLU A 267 -22.47 -29.21 17.53
N TRP A 268 -21.51 -29.26 18.45
CA TRP A 268 -20.32 -28.39 18.49
C TRP A 268 -19.25 -28.73 17.42
N THR A 269 -19.60 -29.44 16.34
CA THR A 269 -18.63 -30.11 15.46
C THR A 269 -18.48 -29.51 14.05
N ARG A 270 -18.95 -28.27 13.79
CA ARG A 270 -18.69 -27.59 12.50
C ARG A 270 -17.60 -26.52 12.51
N PHE A 271 -16.71 -26.52 13.51
CA PHE A 271 -15.65 -25.51 13.63
C PHE A 271 -14.21 -26.02 13.42
N PHE A 272 -14.02 -27.23 12.88
CA PHE A 272 -12.68 -27.78 12.61
C PHE A 272 -12.62 -28.63 11.33
N TRP A 273 -12.96 -28.05 10.16
CA TRP A 273 -12.62 -28.69 8.89
C TRP A 273 -12.06 -27.64 7.89
N PRO A 274 -10.90 -27.90 7.25
CA PRO A 274 -10.29 -26.92 6.37
C PRO A 274 -11.14 -26.75 5.11
N GLN A 275 -11.43 -25.49 4.78
CA GLN A 275 -12.11 -25.14 3.53
C GLN A 275 -11.25 -25.59 2.34
N TRP A 276 -11.87 -26.17 1.30
CA TRP A 276 -11.14 -26.67 0.12
C TRP A 276 -10.26 -25.62 -0.55
N SER A 277 -10.56 -24.33 -0.40
CA SER A 277 -9.73 -23.20 -0.84
C SER A 277 -8.39 -23.10 -0.09
N VAL A 278 -8.31 -23.47 1.19
CA VAL A 278 -7.07 -23.44 1.97
C VAL A 278 -6.14 -24.60 1.57
N LEU A 279 -6.71 -25.74 1.20
CA LEU A 279 -5.96 -26.91 0.71
C LEU A 279 -5.34 -26.68 -0.67
N THR A 280 -6.05 -26.03 -1.61
CA THR A 280 -5.53 -25.84 -2.97
C THR A 280 -4.61 -24.63 -3.09
N THR A 281 -4.88 -23.53 -2.39
CA THR A 281 -4.09 -22.29 -2.51
C THR A 281 -2.76 -22.34 -1.77
N PHE A 282 -2.66 -23.04 -0.64
CA PHE A 282 -1.44 -23.04 0.17
C PHE A 282 -0.67 -24.36 0.14
N TRP A 283 -1.35 -25.52 0.15
CA TRP A 283 -0.67 -26.80 0.30
C TRP A 283 -0.16 -27.39 -1.03
N ILE A 284 -0.88 -27.20 -2.14
CA ILE A 284 -0.44 -27.72 -3.46
C ILE A 284 0.85 -27.04 -3.95
N PRO A 285 0.99 -25.70 -3.92
CA PRO A 285 2.25 -25.04 -4.31
C PRO A 285 3.41 -25.40 -3.38
N PHE A 286 3.15 -25.50 -2.06
CA PHE A 286 4.18 -25.83 -1.07
C PHE A 286 4.69 -27.28 -1.22
N ALA A 287 3.79 -28.24 -1.50
CA ALA A 287 4.15 -29.63 -1.79
C ALA A 287 4.95 -29.77 -3.10
N LEU A 288 4.61 -29.00 -4.14
CA LEU A 288 5.34 -29.01 -5.40
C LEU A 288 6.75 -28.43 -5.26
N ILE A 289 6.91 -27.32 -4.52
CA ILE A 289 8.22 -26.70 -4.28
C ILE A 289 9.11 -27.63 -3.44
N THR A 290 8.58 -28.22 -2.36
CA THR A 290 9.34 -29.14 -1.50
C THR A 290 9.71 -30.45 -2.21
N GLY A 291 8.83 -31.00 -3.05
CA GLY A 291 9.12 -32.16 -3.88
C GLY A 291 10.24 -31.90 -4.90
N PHE A 292 10.24 -30.73 -5.55
CA PHE A 292 11.26 -30.38 -6.54
C PHE A 292 12.64 -30.14 -5.90
N VAL A 293 12.69 -29.51 -4.72
CA VAL A 293 13.93 -29.30 -3.95
C VAL A 293 14.52 -30.64 -3.48
N ALA A 294 13.68 -31.58 -3.02
CA ALA A 294 14.14 -32.91 -2.61
C ALA A 294 14.72 -33.73 -3.77
N LEU A 295 14.09 -33.67 -4.95
CA LEU A 295 14.57 -34.35 -6.16
C LEU A 295 15.87 -33.74 -6.69
N ALA A 296 16.01 -32.41 -6.67
CA ALA A 296 17.24 -31.73 -7.05
C ALA A 296 18.41 -32.08 -6.10
N ALA A 297 18.15 -32.16 -4.80
CA ALA A 297 19.16 -32.55 -3.81
C ALA A 297 19.64 -34.00 -4.02
N LEU A 298 18.71 -34.94 -4.26
CA LEU A 298 19.05 -36.34 -4.55
C LEU A 298 19.82 -36.50 -5.87
N GLY A 299 19.44 -35.75 -6.91
CA GLY A 299 20.16 -35.72 -8.18
C GLY A 299 21.58 -35.16 -8.04
N GLY A 300 21.76 -34.09 -7.27
CA GLY A 300 23.07 -33.51 -6.98
C GLY A 300 24.00 -34.45 -6.21
N VAL A 301 23.48 -35.15 -5.19
CA VAL A 301 24.23 -36.16 -4.44
C VAL A 301 24.63 -37.34 -5.33
N GLY A 302 23.72 -37.81 -6.19
CA GLY A 302 24.00 -38.87 -7.16
C GLY A 302 25.10 -38.49 -8.17
N ALA A 303 25.03 -37.27 -8.72
CA ALA A 303 26.03 -36.75 -9.65
C ALA A 303 27.42 -36.60 -8.99
N TRP A 304 27.47 -36.10 -7.75
CA TRP A 304 28.71 -35.96 -6.99
C TRP A 304 29.36 -37.31 -6.67
N LEU A 305 28.58 -38.31 -6.25
CA LEU A 305 29.08 -39.66 -5.99
C LEU A 305 29.59 -40.36 -7.25
N HIS A 306 28.94 -40.13 -8.40
CA HIS A 306 29.40 -40.66 -9.69
C HIS A 306 30.69 -39.99 -10.17
N PHE A 307 30.81 -38.66 -10.04
CA PHE A 307 32.03 -37.92 -10.36
C PHE A 307 33.21 -38.36 -9.48
N ARG A 308 33.00 -38.50 -8.17
CA ARG A 308 34.01 -38.97 -7.22
C ARG A 308 34.49 -40.40 -7.51
N ARG A 309 33.63 -41.25 -8.07
CA ARG A 309 33.99 -42.61 -8.51
C ARG A 309 34.81 -42.63 -9.80
N ARG A 310 34.60 -41.69 -10.73
CA ARG A 310 35.42 -41.56 -11.95
C ARG A 310 36.81 -40.98 -11.68
N VAL A 311 36.92 -40.00 -10.80
CA VAL A 311 38.22 -39.38 -10.41
C VAL A 311 39.13 -40.36 -9.63
N ARG A 312 38.56 -41.40 -9.01
CA ARG A 312 39.33 -42.47 -8.33
C ARG A 312 39.77 -43.62 -9.25
N ARG A 313 39.39 -43.61 -10.53
CA ARG A 313 39.64 -44.70 -11.50
C ARG A 313 40.45 -44.25 -12.73
N GLY A 314 40.96 -43.03 -12.74
CA GLY A 314 41.98 -42.53 -13.68
C GLY A 314 43.22 -42.15 -12.89
#